data_AF-A0AAV1QEY0-F1
#
_entry.id   AF-A0AAV1QEY0-F1
#
_cell.length_a   1.000
_cell.length_b   1.000
_cell.length_c   1.000
_cell.angle_alpha   90.00
_cell.angle_beta   90.00
_cell.angle_gamma   90.00
#
_symmetry.space_group_name_H-M   'P 1'
#
loop_
_entity.id
_entity.type
_entity.pdbx_description
1 polymer ?
#
loop_
_entity_poly.entity_id
_entity_poly.type
_entity_poly.pdbx_seq_one_letter_code
_entity_poly.pdbx_strand_id
1 'polypeptide(L)'
;MLHTAGVSTLGKVLELAGPRLDDPDGLAARLGVRSTRVVGQVLKHWTQKLTEHQVSLLTDFCDGALLPNCSDPYPAITLFPDFKDCSGLFLGPVDSGGASMEDASGKTLYQLL
;
A
#
# COMPACT_ATOMS: atom_id res chain seq x y z
N MET A 1 5.77 9.54 7.27
CA MET A 1 7.16 9.03 7.36
C MET A 1 7.68 8.58 6.00
N LEU A 2 7.10 7.55 5.36
CA LEU A 2 7.56 7.10 4.03
C LEU A 2 7.31 8.14 2.92
N HIS A 3 6.09 8.65 2.81
CA HIS A 3 5.72 9.69 1.84
C HIS A 3 6.57 10.97 1.99
N THR A 4 6.78 11.41 3.23
CA THR A 4 7.63 12.58 3.55
C THR A 4 9.11 12.36 3.23
N ALA A 5 9.58 11.11 3.19
CA ALA A 5 10.94 10.74 2.79
C ALA A 5 11.06 10.45 1.27
N GLY A 6 9.99 10.67 0.50
CA GLY A 6 9.93 10.39 -0.94
C GLY A 6 9.89 8.90 -1.30
N VAL A 7 9.66 8.03 -0.31
CA VAL A 7 9.45 6.58 -0.49
C VAL A 7 7.96 6.36 -0.74
N SER A 8 7.58 6.43 -2.01
CA SER A 8 6.19 6.41 -2.46
C SER A 8 5.76 5.11 -3.13
N THR A 9 6.72 4.22 -3.44
CA THR A 9 6.47 2.97 -4.14
C THR A 9 7.19 1.82 -3.44
N LEU A 10 6.67 0.60 -3.61
CA LEU A 10 7.33 -0.62 -3.13
C LEU A 10 8.71 -0.79 -3.77
N GLY A 11 8.87 -0.45 -5.06
CA GLY A 11 10.18 -0.49 -5.73
C GLY A 11 11.26 0.33 -5.01
N LYS A 12 10.95 1.55 -4.57
CA LYS A 12 11.88 2.38 -3.78
C LYS A 12 12.23 1.78 -2.41
N VAL A 13 11.29 1.03 -1.81
CA VAL A 13 11.57 0.30 -0.57
C VAL A 13 12.56 -0.83 -0.85
N LEU A 14 12.35 -1.60 -1.92
CA LEU A 14 13.22 -2.72 -2.31
C LEU A 14 14.63 -2.22 -2.69
N GLU A 15 14.74 -1.09 -3.39
CA GLU A 15 16.03 -0.45 -3.68
C GLU A 15 16.83 -0.12 -2.42
N LEU A 16 16.14 0.26 -1.33
CA LEU A 16 16.77 0.70 -0.07
C LEU A 16 16.95 -0.41 0.96
N ALA A 17 16.17 -1.49 0.86
CA ALA A 17 16.12 -2.56 1.87
C ALA A 17 16.40 -3.97 1.34
N GLY A 18 16.67 -4.07 0.03
CA GLY A 18 16.87 -5.33 -0.67
C GLY A 18 15.55 -6.04 -1.05
N PRO A 19 15.62 -7.00 -1.98
CA PRO A 19 14.46 -7.76 -2.47
C PRO A 19 13.76 -8.56 -1.37
N ARG A 20 14.51 -8.96 -0.34
CA ARG A 20 14.02 -9.72 0.80
C ARG A 20 13.65 -8.85 1.99
N LEU A 21 13.77 -7.51 1.87
CA LEU A 21 13.47 -6.55 2.93
C LEU A 21 14.24 -6.89 4.23
N ASP A 22 15.49 -7.33 4.13
CA ASP A 22 16.33 -7.77 5.24
C ASP A 22 17.44 -6.77 5.58
N ASP A 23 17.65 -5.75 4.75
CA ASP A 23 18.59 -4.66 5.01
C ASP A 23 17.86 -3.39 5.51
N PRO A 24 17.89 -3.07 6.81
CA PRO A 24 17.24 -1.86 7.32
C PRO A 24 18.04 -0.58 7.09
N ASP A 25 19.32 -0.65 6.70
CA ASP A 25 20.24 0.48 6.83
C ASP A 25 19.94 1.58 5.81
N GLY A 26 19.76 1.21 4.53
CA GLY A 26 19.42 2.16 3.47
C GLY A 26 18.08 2.85 3.71
N LEU A 27 17.08 2.09 4.16
CA LEU A 27 15.76 2.65 4.49
C LEU A 27 15.80 3.54 5.74
N ALA A 28 16.55 3.17 6.78
CA ALA A 28 16.71 3.99 7.98
C ALA A 28 17.39 5.32 7.68
N ALA A 29 18.47 5.30 6.87
CA ALA A 29 19.14 6.50 6.40
C ALA A 29 18.19 7.41 5.63
N ARG A 30 17.38 6.83 4.72
CA ARG A 30 16.41 7.61 3.93
C ARG A 30 15.29 8.22 4.76
N LEU A 31 14.83 7.51 5.79
CA LEU A 31 13.81 7.98 6.71
C LEU A 31 14.33 8.98 7.74
N GLY A 32 15.65 9.19 7.84
CA GLY A 32 16.27 10.02 8.88
C GLY A 32 16.14 9.43 10.28
N VAL A 33 15.93 8.12 10.39
CA VAL A 33 15.72 7.43 11.66
C VAL A 33 17.06 6.92 12.18
N ARG A 34 17.44 7.36 13.39
CA ARG A 34 18.73 6.99 14.01
C ARG A 34 18.79 5.51 14.44
N SER A 35 17.63 4.88 14.65
CA SER A 35 17.51 3.49 15.12
C SER A 35 17.14 2.55 13.97
N THR A 36 18.13 1.84 13.45
CA THR A 36 17.94 0.79 12.44
C THR A 36 17.07 -0.36 12.97
N ARG A 37 17.03 -0.56 14.29
CA ARG A 37 16.16 -1.55 14.94
C ARG A 37 14.67 -1.31 14.67
N VAL A 38 14.22 -0.06 14.68
CA VAL A 38 12.80 0.27 14.42
C VAL A 38 12.44 -0.09 12.99
N VAL A 39 13.31 0.27 12.04
CA VAL A 39 13.12 -0.05 10.63
C VAL A 39 13.17 -1.55 10.39
N GLY A 40 14.12 -2.26 11.00
CA GLY A 40 14.21 -3.72 10.94
C GLY A 40 12.97 -4.42 11.49
N GLN A 41 12.33 -3.90 12.55
CA GLN A 41 11.06 -4.44 13.05
C GLN A 41 9.92 -4.25 12.05
N VAL A 42 9.84 -3.10 11.39
CA VAL A 42 8.84 -2.83 10.35
C VAL A 42 9.04 -3.75 9.16
N LEU A 43 10.27 -3.85 8.65
CA LEU A 43 10.61 -4.73 7.53
C LEU A 43 10.33 -6.21 7.85
N LYS A 44 10.66 -6.64 9.07
CA LYS A 44 10.33 -7.98 9.58
C LYS A 44 8.82 -8.21 9.63
N HIS A 45 8.05 -7.22 10.04
CA HIS A 45 6.59 -7.34 10.07
C HIS A 45 6.02 -7.47 8.66
N TRP A 46 6.55 -6.73 7.69
CA TRP A 46 6.13 -6.83 6.30
C TRP A 46 6.48 -8.18 5.69
N THR A 47 7.70 -8.66 5.88
CA THR A 47 8.13 -9.98 5.38
C THR A 47 7.33 -11.14 5.97
N GLN A 48 6.93 -11.05 7.23
CA GLN A 48 6.05 -12.05 7.86
C GLN A 48 4.64 -12.12 7.25
N LYS A 49 4.22 -11.09 6.50
CA LYS A 49 2.93 -11.05 5.79
C LYS A 49 3.04 -11.52 4.35
N LEU A 50 4.25 -11.67 3.83
CA LEU A 50 4.50 -12.15 2.47
C LEU A 50 4.58 -13.68 2.46
N THR A 51 4.00 -14.29 1.44
CA THR A 51 4.24 -15.70 1.13
C THR A 51 5.59 -15.87 0.43
N GLU A 52 6.14 -17.07 0.45
CA GLU A 52 7.40 -17.38 -0.27
C GLU A 52 7.30 -17.04 -1.77
N HIS A 53 6.13 -17.29 -2.37
CA HIS A 53 5.86 -16.92 -3.76
C HIS A 53 5.94 -15.41 -3.98
N GLN A 54 5.38 -14.60 -3.08
CA GLN A 54 5.46 -13.13 -3.18
C GLN A 54 6.90 -12.63 -3.02
N VAL A 55 7.69 -13.23 -2.12
CA VAL A 55 9.12 -12.90 -1.99
C VAL A 55 9.90 -13.24 -3.27
N SER A 56 9.59 -14.37 -3.91
CA SER A 56 10.16 -14.72 -5.21
C SER A 56 9.83 -13.65 -6.26
N LEU A 57 8.58 -13.21 -6.36
CA LEU A 57 8.16 -12.17 -7.31
C LEU A 57 8.91 -10.85 -7.09
N LEU A 58 9.14 -10.44 -5.83
CA LEU A 58 9.91 -9.23 -5.52
C LEU A 58 11.39 -9.39 -5.90
N THR A 59 11.93 -10.60 -5.75
CA THR A 59 13.31 -10.91 -6.14
C THR A 59 13.47 -10.88 -7.65
N ASP A 60 12.58 -11.57 -8.38
CA ASP A 60 12.56 -11.58 -9.86
C ASP A 60 12.38 -10.16 -10.43
N PHE A 61 11.58 -9.31 -9.75
CA PHE A 61 11.46 -7.91 -10.10
C PHE A 61 12.77 -7.13 -9.92
N CYS A 62 13.46 -7.29 -8.78
CA CYS A 62 14.72 -6.60 -8.52
C CYS A 62 15.84 -7.04 -9.47
N ASP A 63 15.85 -8.32 -9.87
CA ASP A 63 16.81 -8.88 -10.80
C ASP A 63 16.49 -8.53 -12.27
N GLY A 64 15.36 -7.85 -12.52
CA GLY A 64 14.88 -7.50 -13.86
C GLY A 64 14.35 -8.68 -14.68
N ALA A 65 14.19 -9.85 -14.05
CA ALA A 65 13.61 -11.05 -14.66
C ALA A 65 12.09 -10.94 -14.83
N LEU A 66 11.44 -10.11 -14.01
CA LEU A 66 10.00 -9.85 -14.06
C LEU A 66 9.73 -8.35 -14.07
N LEU A 67 9.01 -7.88 -15.09
CA LEU A 67 8.58 -6.48 -15.18
C LEU A 67 7.09 -6.37 -14.85
N PRO A 68 6.66 -5.33 -14.11
CA PRO A 68 5.25 -5.07 -13.88
C PRO A 68 4.55 -4.85 -15.21
N ASN A 69 3.44 -5.54 -15.42
CA ASN A 69 2.61 -5.30 -16.59
C ASN A 69 1.83 -4.00 -16.38
N CYS A 70 2.22 -2.92 -17.07
CA CYS A 70 1.50 -1.64 -16.98
C CYS A 70 0.06 -1.70 -17.53
N SER A 71 -0.28 -2.76 -18.26
CA SER A 71 -1.63 -3.02 -18.76
C SER A 71 -2.46 -3.89 -17.83
N ASP A 72 -1.91 -4.33 -16.68
CA ASP A 72 -2.66 -5.06 -15.66
C ASP A 72 -3.66 -4.09 -15.01
N PRO A 73 -4.98 -4.33 -15.11
CA PRO A 73 -5.96 -3.42 -14.55
C PRO A 73 -5.79 -3.32 -13.04
N TYR A 74 -5.92 -2.10 -12.51
CA TYR A 74 -6.05 -1.92 -11.08
C TYR A 74 -7.24 -2.75 -10.58
N PRO A 75 -7.14 -3.46 -9.44
CA PRO A 75 -8.26 -4.25 -8.95
C PRO A 75 -9.49 -3.35 -8.76
N ALA A 76 -10.64 -3.82 -9.25
CA ALA A 76 -11.92 -3.14 -9.07
C ALA A 76 -12.31 -3.21 -7.59
N ILE A 77 -11.78 -2.28 -6.79
CA ILE A 77 -12.10 -2.15 -5.36
C ILE A 77 -13.27 -1.20 -5.25
N THR A 78 -14.40 -1.69 -4.76
CA THR A 78 -15.59 -0.88 -4.49
C THR A 78 -15.74 -0.66 -2.99
N LEU A 79 -15.76 0.60 -2.55
CA LEU A 79 -15.98 0.98 -1.16
C LEU A 79 -17.46 1.19 -0.90
N PHE A 80 -18.01 0.48 0.09
CA PHE A 80 -19.38 0.65 0.53
C PHE A 80 -19.40 1.36 1.89
N PRO A 81 -20.19 2.43 2.05
CA PRO A 81 -20.37 3.05 3.34
C PRO A 81 -21.15 2.09 4.26
N ASP A 82 -20.61 1.82 5.45
CA ASP A 82 -21.29 1.01 6.46
C ASP A 82 -22.13 1.91 7.37
N PHE A 83 -23.41 2.05 7.05
CA PHE A 83 -24.37 2.84 7.85
C PHE A 83 -25.01 2.05 8.98
N LYS A 84 -24.44 0.90 9.40
CA LYS A 84 -24.96 0.18 10.58
C LYS A 84 -25.09 1.16 11.76
N ASP A 85 -26.26 1.12 12.38
CA ASP A 85 -26.66 1.94 13.54
C ASP A 85 -26.76 3.47 13.29
N CYS A 86 -26.65 3.92 12.03
CA CYS A 86 -26.91 5.32 11.67
C CYS A 86 -28.38 5.51 11.28
N SER A 87 -29.07 6.51 11.86
CA SER A 87 -30.45 6.86 11.50
C SER A 87 -30.60 8.38 11.38
N GLY A 88 -31.37 8.85 10.39
CA GLY A 88 -31.56 10.28 10.18
C GLY A 88 -32.35 10.61 8.91
N LEU A 89 -32.99 11.79 8.91
CA LEU A 89 -33.83 12.31 7.82
C LEU A 89 -33.10 12.42 6.46
N PHE A 90 -31.77 12.53 6.48
CA PHE A 90 -30.92 12.65 5.28
C PHE A 90 -30.32 11.32 4.83
N LEU A 91 -30.45 10.25 5.63
CA LEU A 91 -30.09 8.88 5.25
C LEU A 91 -31.28 8.27 4.51
N GLY A 92 -31.67 8.90 3.39
CA GLY A 92 -32.66 8.32 2.49
C GLY A 92 -32.22 6.95 1.97
N PRO A 93 -33.04 6.25 1.17
CA PRO A 93 -32.59 5.10 0.42
C PRO A 93 -31.57 5.61 -0.62
N VAL A 94 -30.34 5.81 -0.17
CA VAL A 94 -29.20 6.11 -1.02
C VAL A 94 -29.02 4.86 -1.86
N ASP A 95 -29.12 5.01 -3.18
CA ASP A 95 -28.66 4.00 -4.12
C ASP A 95 -27.26 3.62 -3.65
N SER A 96 -27.14 2.43 -3.08
CA SER A 96 -25.95 1.94 -2.36
C SER A 96 -24.84 1.57 -3.34
N GLY A 97 -24.67 2.38 -4.39
CA GLY A 97 -23.58 2.29 -5.33
C GLY A 97 -22.31 2.62 -4.59
N GLY A 98 -21.58 1.60 -4.17
CA GLY A 98 -20.26 1.80 -3.60
C GLY A 98 -19.37 2.55 -4.58
N ALA A 99 -18.42 3.33 -4.07
CA ALA A 99 -17.51 4.06 -4.92
C ALA A 99 -16.42 3.11 -5.42
N SER A 100 -16.30 2.98 -6.74
CA SER A 100 -15.13 2.32 -7.32
C SER A 100 -13.89 3.18 -7.09
N MET A 101 -12.83 2.58 -6.55
CA MET A 101 -11.54 3.23 -6.35
C MET A 101 -10.80 3.52 -7.66
N GLU A 102 -11.17 2.86 -8.76
CA GLU A 102 -10.54 3.09 -10.07
C GLU A 102 -10.87 4.49 -10.63
N ASP A 103 -12.10 4.97 -10.36
CA ASP A 103 -12.63 6.24 -10.85
C ASP A 103 -12.82 7.28 -9.74
N ALA A 104 -12.48 6.94 -8.49
CA ALA A 104 -12.70 7.81 -7.34
C ALA A 104 -11.79 9.06 -7.39
N SER A 105 -12.40 10.23 -7.47
CA SER A 105 -11.73 11.48 -7.15
C SER A 105 -11.58 11.62 -5.63
N GLY A 106 -10.63 12.44 -5.15
CA GLY A 106 -10.52 12.75 -3.72
C GLY A 106 -11.84 13.25 -3.11
N LYS A 107 -12.67 13.95 -3.89
CA LYS A 107 -14.03 14.38 -3.47
C LYS A 107 -14.99 13.20 -3.29
N THR A 108 -14.88 12.16 -4.10
CA THR A 108 -15.71 10.95 -4.04
C THR A 108 -15.51 10.23 -2.70
N LEU A 109 -14.29 10.22 -2.17
CA LEU A 109 -14.01 9.63 -0.85
C LEU A 109 -14.62 10.43 0.30
N TYR A 110 -14.62 11.77 0.22
CA TYR A 110 -15.29 12.61 1.22
C TYR A 110 -16.81 12.46 1.22
N GLN A 111 -17.41 12.01 0.12
CA GLN A 111 -18.84 11.75 0.05
C GLN A 111 -19.24 10.41 0.69
N LEU A 112 -18.26 9.53 0.95
CA LEU A 112 -18.47 8.24 1.61
C LEU A 112 -18.23 8.27 3.13
N LEU A 113 -17.71 9.39 3.65
CA LEU A 113 -17.39 9.64 5.07
C LEU A 113 -18.38 10.65 5.66
#